data_AF-B1B5G3-F1
#
_entry.id   AF-B1B5G3-F1
#
_cell.length_a   1.000
_cell.length_b   1.000
_cell.length_c   1.000
_cell.angle_alpha   90.00
_cell.angle_beta   90.00
_cell.angle_gamma   90.00
#
_symmetry.space_group_name_H-M   'P 1'
#
loop_
_entity.id
_entity.type
_entity.pdbx_description
1 polymer ?
#
loop_
_entity_poly.entity_id
_entity_poly.type
_entity_poly.pdbx_seq_one_letter_code
_entity_poly.pdbx_strand_id
1 'polypeptide(L)'
;MTSSQQYVDIYSFTSEENRRFARSNFTKLVHTNARFEGINTTLPQTQTIMDGMSVAGVPVEDVLTIVNLKRGWQYVTTETAEMTLDIEKAINKIVAAEDALVPGGLRQGQGGVNLGDEEFFEPPMVDEKTEQNYLQNVLQSDLTTTLFI
;
A
#
# COMPACT_ATOMS: atom_id res chain seq x y z
N MET A 1 -9.15 -22.93 18.23
CA MET A 1 -7.69 -22.69 18.38
C MET A 1 -7.14 -22.51 16.98
N THR A 2 -6.94 -21.27 16.54
CA THR A 2 -6.32 -20.97 15.25
C THR A 2 -4.82 -21.20 15.39
N SER A 3 -4.28 -22.18 14.66
CA SER A 3 -2.82 -22.36 14.57
C SER A 3 -2.22 -21.09 13.96
N SER A 4 -1.37 -20.40 14.72
CA SER A 4 -0.58 -19.28 14.21
C SER A 4 0.40 -19.81 13.16
N GLN A 5 0.14 -19.51 11.89
CA GLN A 5 1.03 -19.86 10.80
C GLN A 5 2.29 -19.00 10.89
N GLN A 6 3.41 -19.61 11.24
CA GLN A 6 4.70 -18.93 11.35
C GLN A 6 5.35 -18.83 9.97
N TYR A 7 5.56 -17.61 9.47
CA TYR A 7 6.28 -17.35 8.23
C TYR A 7 7.77 -17.13 8.55
N VAL A 8 8.60 -18.12 8.24
CA VAL A 8 10.05 -18.04 8.45
C VAL A 8 10.65 -17.04 7.47
N ASP A 9 11.50 -16.14 7.95
CA ASP A 9 12.33 -15.30 7.08
C ASP A 9 13.39 -16.17 6.39
N ILE A 10 13.16 -16.43 5.10
CA ILE A 10 14.04 -17.26 4.27
C ILE A 10 15.18 -16.47 3.62
N TYR A 11 15.16 -15.13 3.69
CA TYR A 11 16.15 -14.27 3.03
C TYR A 11 17.14 -13.64 4.02
N SER A 12 16.72 -13.43 5.27
CA SER A 12 17.56 -12.83 6.33
C SER A 12 18.20 -11.51 5.91
N PHE A 13 17.47 -10.69 5.16
CA PHE A 13 17.95 -9.42 4.63
C PHE A 13 18.04 -8.35 5.74
N THR A 14 19.11 -7.56 5.70
CA THR A 14 19.15 -6.28 6.42
C THR A 14 18.10 -5.32 5.84
N SER A 15 17.75 -4.27 6.58
CA SER A 15 16.79 -3.26 6.11
C SER A 15 17.24 -2.60 4.80
N GLU A 16 18.54 -2.37 4.61
CA GLU A 16 19.07 -1.79 3.37
C GLU A 16 19.03 -2.76 2.18
N GLU A 17 19.29 -4.05 2.42
CA GLU A 17 19.14 -5.09 1.39
C GLU A 17 17.67 -5.23 0.98
N ASN A 18 16.75 -5.25 1.93
CA ASN A 18 15.31 -5.25 1.67
C ASN A 18 14.89 -4.04 0.82
N ARG A 19 15.31 -2.83 1.19
CA ARG A 19 15.02 -1.62 0.41
C ARG A 19 15.62 -1.67 -0.99
N ARG A 20 16.87 -2.13 -1.13
CA ARG A 20 17.52 -2.29 -2.44
C ARG A 20 16.77 -3.32 -3.30
N PHE A 21 16.37 -4.43 -2.70
CA PHE A 21 15.60 -5.48 -3.38
C PHE A 21 14.26 -4.93 -3.87
N ALA A 22 13.52 -4.20 -3.02
CA ALA A 22 12.28 -3.54 -3.40
C ALA A 22 12.48 -2.56 -4.57
N ARG A 23 13.48 -1.67 -4.49
CA ARG A 23 13.81 -0.72 -5.57
C ARG A 23 14.11 -1.40 -6.90
N SER A 24 14.83 -2.53 -6.88
CA SER A 24 15.13 -3.30 -8.10
C SER A 24 13.90 -3.98 -8.72
N ASN A 25 12.80 -4.11 -7.96
CA ASN A 25 11.56 -4.75 -8.38
C ASN A 25 10.37 -3.77 -8.49
N PHE A 26 10.59 -2.46 -8.43
CA PHE A 26 9.53 -1.45 -8.42
C PHE A 26 8.48 -1.65 -9.51
N THR A 27 8.89 -1.89 -10.74
CA THR A 27 7.94 -2.06 -11.84
C THR A 27 6.99 -3.22 -11.60
N LYS A 28 7.49 -4.34 -11.06
CA LYS A 28 6.67 -5.51 -10.73
C LYS A 28 5.77 -5.24 -9.52
N LEU A 29 6.26 -4.51 -8.53
CA LEU A 29 5.50 -4.14 -7.34
C LEU A 29 4.35 -3.20 -7.73
N VAL A 30 4.66 -2.09 -8.40
CA VAL A 30 3.67 -1.12 -8.90
C VAL A 30 2.65 -1.79 -9.83
N HIS A 31 3.11 -2.65 -10.75
CA HIS A 31 2.19 -3.39 -11.63
C HIS A 31 1.25 -4.31 -10.86
N THR A 32 1.76 -5.03 -9.85
CA THR A 32 0.94 -5.90 -8.99
C THR A 32 -0.06 -5.09 -8.18
N ASN A 33 0.35 -3.97 -7.58
CA ASN A 33 -0.55 -3.07 -6.85
C ASN A 33 -1.63 -2.48 -7.75
N ALA A 34 -1.27 -2.00 -8.95
CA ALA A 34 -2.23 -1.45 -9.89
C ALA A 34 -3.33 -2.46 -10.28
N ARG A 35 -3.01 -3.76 -10.31
CA ARG A 35 -4.01 -4.81 -10.56
C ARG A 35 -5.00 -4.99 -9.42
N PHE A 36 -4.60 -4.74 -8.17
CA PHE A 36 -5.53 -4.73 -7.04
C PHE A 36 -6.51 -3.56 -7.14
N GLU A 37 -6.08 -2.43 -7.73
CA GLU A 37 -6.92 -1.29 -8.09
C GLU A 37 -7.77 -1.51 -9.37
N GLY A 38 -7.76 -2.72 -9.94
CA GLY A 38 -8.52 -3.05 -11.15
C GLY A 38 -7.90 -2.55 -12.46
N ILE A 39 -6.68 -2.02 -12.42
CA ILE A 39 -6.01 -1.46 -13.60
C ILE A 39 -5.39 -2.59 -14.45
N ASN A 40 -5.84 -2.70 -15.69
CA ASN A 40 -5.49 -3.79 -16.60
C ASN A 40 -4.36 -3.43 -17.58
N THR A 41 -3.31 -2.77 -17.09
CA THR A 41 -2.09 -2.55 -17.89
C THR A 41 -1.26 -3.82 -17.97
N THR A 42 -0.44 -3.97 -19.00
CA THR A 42 0.64 -4.98 -19.05
C THR A 42 1.90 -4.45 -18.36
N LEU A 43 2.81 -5.33 -17.92
CA LEU A 43 4.06 -4.92 -17.28
C LEU A 43 4.89 -3.91 -18.11
N PRO A 44 5.04 -4.06 -19.45
CA PRO A 44 5.72 -3.04 -20.27
C PRO A 44 4.99 -1.70 -20.32
N GLN A 45 3.66 -1.69 -20.28
CA GLN A 45 2.87 -0.44 -20.22
C GLN A 45 3.05 0.24 -18.87
N THR A 46 3.01 -0.51 -17.76
CA THR A 46 3.32 0.04 -16.43
C THR A 46 4.73 0.65 -16.40
N GLN A 47 5.74 -0.03 -16.96
CA GLN A 47 7.10 0.51 -17.08
C GLN A 47 7.13 1.83 -17.86
N THR A 48 6.46 1.86 -19.02
CA THR A 48 6.39 3.05 -19.88
C THR A 48 5.81 4.26 -19.14
N ILE A 49 4.73 4.03 -18.37
CA ILE A 49 4.11 5.05 -17.50
C ILE A 49 5.07 5.48 -16.38
N MET A 50 5.73 4.52 -15.73
CA MET A 50 6.73 4.81 -14.71
C MET A 50 7.90 5.63 -15.25
N ASP A 51 8.25 5.49 -16.53
CA ASP A 51 9.29 6.28 -17.19
C ASP A 51 8.81 7.69 -17.59
N GLY A 52 7.56 8.03 -17.30
CA GLY A 52 6.96 9.35 -17.56
C GLY A 52 6.35 9.50 -18.95
N MET A 53 6.15 8.40 -19.67
CA MET A 53 5.54 8.40 -21.00
C MET A 53 4.06 7.98 -20.93
N SER A 54 3.24 8.56 -21.80
CA SER A 54 1.85 8.13 -21.97
C SER A 54 1.76 6.82 -22.75
N VAL A 55 0.78 5.99 -22.42
CA VAL A 55 0.48 4.75 -23.16
C VAL A 55 -0.88 4.90 -23.84
N ALA A 56 -0.94 4.64 -25.15
CA ALA A 56 -2.19 4.68 -25.90
C ALA A 56 -3.19 3.63 -25.37
N GLY A 57 -4.45 4.03 -25.20
CA GLY A 57 -5.52 3.16 -24.72
C GLY A 57 -5.55 2.92 -23.21
N VAL A 58 -4.64 3.54 -22.45
CA VAL A 58 -4.72 3.56 -20.98
C VAL A 58 -5.41 4.86 -20.54
N PRO A 59 -6.48 4.79 -19.73
CA PRO A 59 -7.15 5.96 -19.19
C PRO A 59 -6.20 6.84 -18.37
N VAL A 60 -6.50 8.14 -18.28
CA VAL A 60 -5.61 9.10 -17.60
C VAL A 60 -5.63 8.85 -16.09
N GLU A 61 -6.78 8.51 -15.55
CA GLU A 61 -6.99 8.09 -14.16
C GLU A 61 -6.09 6.89 -13.79
N ASP A 62 -6.04 5.85 -14.63
CA ASP A 62 -5.19 4.68 -14.42
C ASP A 62 -3.70 5.04 -14.48
N VAL A 63 -3.32 5.93 -15.39
CA VAL A 63 -1.95 6.47 -15.48
C VAL A 63 -1.58 7.20 -14.18
N LEU A 64 -2.48 8.03 -13.64
CA LEU A 64 -2.25 8.76 -12.40
C LEU A 64 -2.11 7.82 -11.20
N THR A 65 -2.98 6.81 -11.08
CA THR A 65 -2.87 5.80 -10.01
C THR A 65 -1.53 5.06 -10.08
N ILE A 66 -1.08 4.63 -11.25
CA ILE A 66 0.24 4.00 -11.42
C ILE A 66 1.38 4.96 -11.00
N VAL A 67 1.29 6.23 -11.37
CA VAL A 67 2.29 7.25 -10.98
C VAL A 67 2.30 7.46 -9.47
N ASN A 68 1.15 7.44 -8.80
CA ASN A 68 1.05 7.58 -7.35
C ASN A 68 1.57 6.36 -6.60
N LEU A 69 1.25 5.15 -7.07
CA LEU A 69 1.84 3.91 -6.55
C LEU A 69 3.37 3.94 -6.66
N LYS A 70 3.91 4.40 -7.80
CA LYS A 70 5.36 4.62 -7.95
C LYS A 70 5.89 5.59 -6.88
N ARG A 71 5.23 6.72 -6.66
CA ARG A 71 5.63 7.71 -5.65
C ARG A 71 5.57 7.14 -4.23
N GLY A 72 4.55 6.35 -3.91
CA GLY A 72 4.41 5.66 -2.63
C GLY A 72 5.56 4.69 -2.38
N TRP A 73 5.89 3.85 -3.37
CA TRP A 73 7.05 2.96 -3.30
C TRP A 73 8.38 3.70 -3.16
N GLN A 74 8.55 4.82 -3.87
CA GLN A 74 9.71 5.69 -3.70
C GLN A 74 9.81 6.20 -2.26
N TYR A 75 8.72 6.74 -1.70
CA TYR A 75 8.68 7.21 -0.32
C TYR A 75 9.08 6.11 0.67
N VAL A 76 8.40 4.95 0.63
CA VAL A 76 8.62 3.83 1.56
C VAL A 76 10.04 3.30 1.53
N THR A 77 10.66 3.23 0.35
CA THR A 77 12.05 2.73 0.25
C THR A 77 13.13 3.77 0.55
N THR A 78 12.74 5.04 0.72
CA THR A 78 13.63 6.13 1.14
C THR A 78 13.46 6.51 2.60
N GLU A 79 12.28 6.27 3.18
CA GLU A 79 11.99 6.58 4.57
C GLU A 79 12.80 5.66 5.50
N THR A 80 13.55 6.28 6.41
CA THR A 80 14.46 5.62 7.35
C THR A 80 13.98 5.64 8.79
N ALA A 81 12.98 6.47 9.10
CA ALA A 81 12.36 6.53 10.40
C ALA A 81 11.64 5.22 10.75
N GLU A 82 11.45 4.99 12.05
CA GLU A 82 10.60 3.92 12.54
C GLU A 82 9.15 4.15 12.12
N MET A 83 8.43 3.06 11.84
CA MET A 83 7.04 3.12 11.37
C MET A 83 6.16 3.81 12.42
N THR A 84 5.33 4.75 11.97
CA THR A 84 4.35 5.48 12.78
C THR A 84 3.07 5.68 11.98
N LEU A 85 1.97 5.99 12.66
CA LEU A 85 0.70 6.27 11.99
C LEU A 85 0.80 7.49 11.06
N ASP A 86 1.65 8.46 11.37
CA ASP A 86 1.90 9.61 10.50
C ASP A 86 2.59 9.20 9.19
N ILE A 87 3.47 8.20 9.24
CA ILE A 87 4.08 7.62 8.03
C ILE A 87 3.03 6.90 7.19
N GLU A 88 2.13 6.11 7.81
CA GLU A 88 1.01 5.47 7.09
C GLU A 88 0.08 6.50 6.43
N LYS A 89 -0.27 7.56 7.15
CA LYS A 89 -1.06 8.69 6.62
C LYS A 89 -0.32 9.41 5.48
N ALA A 90 1.00 9.57 5.58
CA ALA A 90 1.81 10.15 4.51
C ALA A 90 1.83 9.27 3.26
N ILE A 91 1.96 7.94 3.42
CA ILE A 91 1.87 6.98 2.32
C ILE A 91 0.49 7.07 1.67
N ASN A 92 -0.59 7.01 2.46
CA ASN A 92 -1.97 7.12 1.97
C ASN A 92 -2.19 8.43 1.20
N LYS A 93 -1.69 9.55 1.73
CA LYS A 93 -1.77 10.86 1.06
C LYS A 93 -1.13 10.85 -0.33
N ILE A 94 -0.06 10.09 -0.53
CA ILE A 94 0.61 9.97 -1.81
C ILE A 94 -0.16 9.06 -2.76
N VAL A 95 -0.54 7.86 -2.30
CA VAL A 95 -1.15 6.85 -3.18
C VAL A 95 -2.58 7.20 -3.57
N ALA A 96 -3.34 7.83 -2.66
CA ALA A 96 -4.75 8.15 -2.83
C ALA A 96 -5.01 9.61 -3.23
N ALA A 97 -3.99 10.33 -3.73
CA ALA A 97 -4.05 11.78 -3.95
C ALA A 97 -5.23 12.25 -4.82
N GLU A 98 -5.62 11.47 -5.83
CA GLU A 98 -6.73 11.78 -6.73
C GLU A 98 -7.97 10.88 -6.51
N ASP A 99 -7.89 9.91 -5.61
CA ASP A 99 -8.95 8.90 -5.40
C ASP A 99 -9.69 9.08 -4.07
N ALA A 100 -8.97 9.47 -3.01
CA ALA A 100 -9.59 9.69 -1.70
C ALA A 100 -10.23 11.08 -1.59
N LEU A 101 -11.39 11.13 -0.91
CA LEU A 101 -12.03 12.39 -0.52
C LEU A 101 -11.13 13.25 0.40
N VAL A 102 -10.38 12.59 1.29
CA VAL A 102 -9.43 13.22 2.21
C VAL A 102 -8.13 12.40 2.24
N PRO A 103 -7.20 12.63 1.29
CA PRO A 103 -5.94 11.88 1.24
C PRO A 103 -5.11 12.06 2.52
N GLY A 104 -4.68 10.95 3.12
CA GLY A 104 -3.95 10.90 4.39
C GLY A 104 -4.81 11.10 5.64
N GLY A 105 -6.13 11.23 5.48
CA GLY A 105 -7.08 11.28 6.58
C GLY A 105 -7.58 9.90 6.99
N LEU A 106 -7.81 9.70 8.29
CA LEU A 106 -8.57 8.54 8.77
C LEU A 106 -10.05 8.71 8.42
N ARG A 107 -10.73 7.61 8.13
CA ARG A 107 -12.14 7.63 7.71
C ARG A 107 -13.04 8.29 8.76
N GLN A 108 -13.79 9.30 8.33
CA GLN A 108 -14.76 10.05 9.15
C GLN A 108 -16.23 9.73 8.81
N GLY A 109 -16.49 8.98 7.73
CA GLY A 109 -17.84 8.68 7.25
C GLY A 109 -18.23 7.22 7.46
N GLN A 110 -19.54 6.96 7.46
CA GLN A 110 -20.09 5.60 7.38
C GLN A 110 -19.94 5.08 5.95
N GLY A 111 -19.29 3.94 5.81
CA GLY A 111 -18.99 3.31 4.53
C GLY A 111 -18.49 1.91 4.80
N GLY A 112 -19.06 0.93 4.12
CA GLY A 112 -18.71 -0.48 4.29
C GLY A 112 -18.11 -1.07 3.04
N VAL A 113 -17.57 -2.27 3.21
CA VAL A 113 -16.98 -3.07 2.14
C VAL A 113 -17.91 -4.25 1.86
N ASN A 114 -18.14 -4.52 0.58
CA ASN A 114 -18.83 -5.73 0.15
C ASN A 114 -17.81 -6.87 0.15
N LEU A 115 -18.05 -7.90 0.94
CA LEU A 115 -17.15 -9.05 1.10
C LEU A 115 -17.41 -10.16 0.07
N GLY A 116 -18.44 -10.02 -0.78
CA GLY A 116 -18.97 -11.08 -1.61
C GLY A 116 -20.16 -11.79 -0.94
N ASP A 117 -20.88 -12.63 -1.69
CA ASP A 117 -21.99 -13.48 -1.19
C ASP A 117 -23.06 -12.75 -0.35
N GLU A 118 -23.43 -11.53 -0.76
CA GLU A 118 -24.39 -10.63 -0.06
C GLU A 118 -23.93 -10.17 1.34
N GLU A 119 -22.69 -10.45 1.73
CA GLU A 119 -22.13 -10.01 3.00
C GLU A 119 -21.56 -8.59 2.90
N PHE A 120 -22.06 -7.71 3.76
CA PHE A 120 -21.62 -6.32 3.86
C PHE A 120 -21.03 -6.09 5.24
N PHE A 121 -19.78 -5.65 5.28
CA PHE A 121 -19.11 -5.29 6.52
C PHE A 121 -18.99 -3.77 6.63
N GLU A 122 -19.56 -3.21 7.70
CA GLU A 122 -19.36 -1.82 8.05
C GLU A 122 -18.30 -1.71 9.17
N PRO A 123 -17.09 -1.20 8.87
CA PRO A 123 -16.08 -1.01 9.90
C PRO A 123 -16.53 0.05 10.93
N PRO A 124 -16.17 -0.13 12.21
CA PRO A 124 -16.47 0.85 13.25
C PRO A 124 -15.79 2.19 12.97
N MET A 125 -16.31 3.27 13.56
CA MET A 125 -15.69 4.59 13.46
C MET A 125 -14.24 4.56 13.96
N VAL A 126 -13.37 5.24 13.22
CA VAL A 126 -11.93 5.22 13.50
C VAL A 126 -11.60 6.21 14.62
N ASP A 127 -10.89 5.73 15.64
CA ASP A 127 -10.30 6.55 16.69
C ASP A 127 -8.79 6.54 16.54
N GLU A 128 -8.19 7.71 16.30
CA GLU A 128 -6.76 7.82 15.98
C GLU A 128 -5.85 7.26 17.08
N LYS A 129 -6.22 7.45 18.35
CA LYS A 129 -5.44 6.92 19.47
C LYS A 129 -5.49 5.39 19.53
N THR A 130 -6.65 4.82 19.22
CA THR A 130 -6.84 3.37 19.13
C THR A 130 -6.00 2.79 18.00
N GLU A 131 -5.98 3.41 16.82
CA GLU A 131 -5.13 3.00 15.69
C GLU A 131 -3.64 3.11 16.01
N GLN A 132 -3.21 4.19 16.68
CA GLN A 132 -1.81 4.34 17.12
C GLN A 132 -1.39 3.21 18.07
N ASN A 133 -2.23 2.87 19.05
CA ASN A 133 -1.94 1.77 19.97
C ASN A 133 -1.94 0.42 19.25
N TYR A 134 -2.86 0.22 18.31
CA TYR A 134 -2.91 -0.99 17.49
C TYR A 134 -1.63 -1.17 16.68
N LEU A 135 -1.19 -0.14 15.96
CA LEU A 135 0.05 -0.15 15.19
C LEU A 135 1.26 -0.46 16.08
N GLN A 136 1.37 0.18 17.25
CA GLN A 136 2.46 -0.11 18.19
C GLN A 136 2.47 -1.58 18.64
N ASN A 137 1.30 -2.14 18.93
CA ASN A 137 1.19 -3.56 19.31
C ASN A 137 1.60 -4.49 18.16
N VAL A 138 1.23 -4.16 16.92
CA VAL A 138 1.61 -4.93 15.72
C VAL A 138 3.12 -4.88 15.51
N LEU A 139 3.74 -3.70 15.59
CA LEU A 139 5.18 -3.50 15.40
C LEU A 139 6.02 -4.16 16.51
N GLN A 140 5.47 -4.33 17.71
CA GLN A 140 6.12 -5.03 18.83
C GLN A 140 5.90 -6.55 18.82
N SER A 141 4.99 -7.04 17.97
CA SER A 141 4.69 -8.47 17.92
C SER A 141 5.77 -9.25 17.18
N ASP A 142 5.99 -10.52 17.57
CA ASP A 142 6.91 -11.45 16.89
C ASP A 142 6.42 -11.88 15.49
N LEU A 143 5.30 -11.33 15.01
CA LEU A 143 4.78 -11.58 13.68
C LEU A 143 5.49 -10.65 12.69
N THR A 144 6.25 -11.23 11.76
CA THR A 144 6.75 -10.54 10.56
C THR A 144 5.55 -10.03 9.78
N THR A 145 5.15 -8.78 10.04
CA THR A 145 3.96 -8.19 9.44
C THR A 145 4.32 -7.64 8.07
N THR A 146 3.84 -8.31 7.03
CA THR A 146 3.75 -7.71 5.69
C THR A 146 2.63 -6.68 5.72
N LEU A 147 2.97 -5.39 5.80
CA LEU A 147 2.00 -4.33 5.59
C LEU A 147 1.65 -4.31 4.09
N PHE A 148 0.42 -4.70 3.75
CA PHE A 148 -0.11 -4.47 2.41
C PHE A 148 -0.48 -2.98 2.33
N ILE A 149 0.21 -2.28 1.43
CA ILE A 149 -0.07 -0.90 1.04
C ILE A 149 -1.00 -0.91 -0.17
#